data_AF-A0A382MC68-F1
#
_entry.id   AF-A0A382MC68-F1
#
_cell.length_a   1.000
_cell.length_b   1.000
_cell.length_c   1.000
_cell.angle_alpha   90.00
_cell.angle_beta   90.00
_cell.angle_gamma   90.00
#
_symmetry.space_group_name_H-M   'P 1'
#
loop_
_entity.id
_entity.type
_entity.pdbx_description
1 polymer ?
#
loop_
_entity_poly.entity_id
_entity_poly.type
_entity_poly.pdbx_seq_one_letter_code
_entity_poly.pdbx_strand_id
1 'polypeptide(L)'
;AASDTEDITVSVNGSVLTLTPAEIFIGSAMISVTANDGSTGSNMEAFILTVLPVNDLYTWHVSTSGSDSNNGSEESPFATIQYGIDTSEDGDTILVHPGTYMENVNYNGKNIVVIGEERETTIIDGNQSGSVVTFDSIVGSTAVLSSFTITGGNAYDGGGIYCTSSAPTIRNNIITGNVSATYGGGISCNYSSAIIMNNTITSNSAYFGGGISFDRYTSSVIKGNNITGNSAEQGGGIGCFTFSSPSITNNTISGNSASTNGGGVYFYYVSSPTVKNTIIWDNTAPTDPNISVYSADPLFNYCDVMGGWEGEGNIDADPLFVDPGSDDFHLQSNSPCIDAGDPDSTIDPDGTISDMGAYYYNQTIEFPKNIIGYYTSWSVYARDYH
;
A
#
# COMPACT_ATOMS: atom_id res chain seq x y z
N ALA A 1 34.24 11.00 37.44
CA ALA A 1 33.23 9.96 37.18
C ALA A 1 33.84 8.95 36.22
N ALA A 2 33.44 7.68 36.28
CA ALA A 2 33.96 6.60 35.43
C ALA A 2 32.84 5.61 35.08
N SER A 3 32.94 5.01 33.90
CA SER A 3 32.13 3.86 33.48
C SER A 3 32.90 2.55 33.75
N ASP A 4 32.17 1.46 33.95
CA ASP A 4 32.69 0.10 34.01
C ASP A 4 32.98 -0.52 32.63
N THR A 5 32.60 0.16 31.54
CA THR A 5 32.92 -0.22 30.15
C THR A 5 33.66 0.91 29.42
N GLU A 6 34.45 0.55 28.42
CA GLU A 6 35.09 1.48 27.49
C GLU A 6 34.09 2.04 26.45
N ASP A 7 32.92 1.41 26.32
CA ASP A 7 31.89 1.81 25.35
C ASP A 7 31.11 3.07 25.76
N ILE A 8 31.29 3.56 27.00
CA ILE A 8 30.70 4.83 27.44
C ILE A 8 31.81 5.76 27.90
N THR A 9 32.04 6.79 27.11
CA THR A 9 32.94 7.87 27.52
C THR A 9 32.25 8.77 28.54
N VAL A 10 32.97 9.05 29.64
CA VAL A 10 32.45 9.85 30.76
C VAL A 10 33.31 11.09 30.94
N SER A 11 32.69 12.27 30.95
CA SER A 11 33.38 13.53 31.24
C SER A 11 32.63 14.37 32.28
N VAL A 12 33.38 15.15 33.05
CA VAL A 12 32.83 16.07 34.06
C VAL A 12 33.38 17.46 33.80
N ASN A 13 32.50 18.42 33.57
CA ASN A 13 32.85 19.83 33.40
C ASN A 13 32.01 20.70 34.35
N GLY A 14 32.64 21.20 35.42
CA GLY A 14 31.94 21.90 36.49
C GLY A 14 30.87 21.02 37.13
N SER A 15 29.61 21.44 37.04
CA SER A 15 28.44 20.71 37.55
C SER A 15 27.78 19.77 36.53
N VAL A 16 28.36 19.62 35.33
CA VAL A 16 27.80 18.81 34.24
C VAL A 16 28.56 17.50 34.13
N LEU A 17 27.83 16.38 34.25
CA LEU A 17 28.29 15.04 33.91
C LEU A 17 27.77 14.70 32.51
N THR A 18 28.67 14.43 31.56
CA THR A 18 28.32 14.01 30.20
C THR A 18 28.72 12.55 30.01
N LEU A 19 27.77 11.75 29.51
CA LEU A 19 27.92 10.35 29.18
C LEU A 19 27.68 10.21 27.67
N THR A 20 28.66 9.72 26.93
CA THR A 20 28.55 9.54 25.48
C THR A 20 28.82 8.06 25.16
N PRO A 21 27.76 7.27 24.91
CA PRO A 21 27.87 5.91 24.42
C PRO A 21 28.56 5.87 23.05
N ALA A 22 29.22 4.76 22.73
CA ALA A 22 29.66 4.44 21.37
C ALA A 22 28.44 4.31 20.45
N GLU A 23 28.66 4.57 19.15
CA GLU A 23 27.60 4.68 18.12
C GLU A 23 26.65 3.48 18.05
N ILE A 24 27.10 2.29 18.47
CA ILE A 24 26.34 1.02 18.45
C ILE A 24 26.13 0.40 19.84
N PHE A 25 26.40 1.13 20.93
CA PHE A 25 26.31 0.57 22.28
C PHE A 25 24.85 0.33 22.68
N ILE A 26 24.49 -0.94 22.85
CA ILE A 26 23.21 -1.38 23.42
C ILE A 26 23.52 -2.16 24.70
N GLY A 27 22.87 -1.78 25.80
CA GLY A 27 23.06 -2.47 27.06
C GLY A 27 23.04 -1.53 28.26
N SER A 28 23.66 -1.96 29.34
CA SER A 28 23.74 -1.18 30.58
C SER A 28 25.19 -1.01 31.01
N ALA A 29 25.53 0.16 31.51
CA ALA A 29 26.81 0.46 32.12
C ALA A 29 26.61 1.05 33.51
N MET A 30 27.46 0.66 34.45
CA MET A 30 27.53 1.27 35.77
C MET A 30 28.39 2.53 35.71
N ILE A 31 27.80 3.67 36.06
CA ILE A 31 28.48 4.96 36.15
C ILE A 31 28.74 5.27 37.62
N SER A 32 30.01 5.42 37.98
CA SER A 32 30.45 5.82 39.32
C SER A 32 30.85 7.30 39.32
N VAL A 33 30.33 8.05 40.30
CA VAL A 33 30.64 9.48 40.49
C VAL A 33 31.23 9.65 41.88
N THR A 34 32.43 10.22 41.95
CA THR A 34 33.11 10.53 43.19
C THR A 34 33.13 12.03 43.40
N ALA A 35 32.51 12.49 44.49
CA ALA A 35 32.61 13.87 44.96
C ALA A 35 33.74 13.97 45.99
N ASN A 36 34.64 14.94 45.80
CA ASN A 36 35.75 15.24 46.70
C ASN A 36 35.78 16.75 46.94
N ASP A 37 35.75 17.16 48.21
CA ASP A 37 35.79 18.55 48.65
C ASP A 37 37.22 19.05 48.99
N GLY A 38 38.24 18.24 48.70
CA GLY A 38 39.63 18.50 49.02
C GLY A 38 40.07 17.96 50.38
N SER A 39 39.20 17.31 51.15
CA SER A 39 39.52 16.63 52.41
C SER A 39 39.78 15.13 52.20
N THR A 40 40.23 14.41 53.25
CA THR A 40 40.60 12.98 53.17
C THR A 40 39.43 12.03 52.92
N GLY A 41 38.21 12.53 52.74
CA GLY A 41 37.02 11.74 52.46
C GLY A 41 36.45 12.07 51.08
N SER A 42 36.22 11.05 50.27
CA SER A 42 35.44 11.18 49.03
C SER A 42 34.21 10.30 49.12
N ASN A 43 33.03 10.84 48.81
CA ASN A 43 31.81 10.05 48.71
C ASN A 43 31.61 9.60 47.26
N MET A 44 31.28 8.32 47.09
CA MET A 44 31.00 7.72 45.78
C MET A 44 29.52 7.34 45.72
N GLU A 45 28.89 7.68 44.61
CA GLU A 45 27.57 7.19 44.22
C GLU A 45 27.68 6.49 42.88
N ALA A 46 26.83 5.48 42.65
CA ALA A 46 26.78 4.76 41.40
C ALA A 46 25.34 4.64 40.90
N PHE A 47 25.15 4.76 39.59
CA PHE A 47 23.87 4.54 38.93
C PHE A 47 24.08 3.75 37.64
N ILE A 48 23.00 3.15 37.13
CA ILE A 48 23.02 2.40 35.88
C ILE A 48 22.53 3.31 34.76
N LEU A 49 23.34 3.48 33.71
CA LEU A 49 22.90 4.01 32.43
C LEU A 49 22.50 2.83 31.55
N THR A 50 21.22 2.73 31.18
CA THR A 50 20.73 1.75 30.21
C THR A 50 20.46 2.44 28.89
N VAL A 51 21.19 2.04 27.85
CA VAL A 51 20.89 2.40 26.46
C VAL A 51 20.09 1.25 25.88
N LEU A 52 18.80 1.50 25.71
CA LEU A 52 17.90 0.55 25.04
C LEU A 52 18.13 0.65 23.52
N PRO A 53 17.97 -0.46 22.78
CA PRO A 53 17.88 -0.35 21.34
C PRO A 53 16.73 0.60 21.03
N VAL A 54 17.05 1.73 20.40
CA VAL A 54 16.04 2.49 19.69
C VAL A 54 15.89 1.73 18.38
N ASN A 55 14.69 1.21 18.11
CA ASN A 55 14.36 0.84 16.74
C ASN A 55 14.23 2.16 15.96
N ASP A 56 15.38 2.79 15.69
CA ASP A 56 15.48 3.88 14.75
C ASP A 56 15.21 3.24 13.40
N LEU A 57 13.95 3.32 12.96
CA LEU A 57 13.47 2.80 11.68
C LEU A 57 14.50 3.09 10.61
N TYR A 58 15.31 2.08 10.25
CA TYR A 58 16.46 2.31 9.40
C TYR A 58 15.96 2.32 7.96
N THR A 59 16.41 3.31 7.19
CA THR A 59 16.08 3.40 5.77
C THR A 59 17.27 2.89 4.96
N TRP A 60 17.10 1.73 4.36
CA TRP A 60 18.04 1.14 3.41
C TRP A 60 17.77 1.68 2.01
N HIS A 61 18.80 2.15 1.32
CA HIS A 61 18.68 2.65 -0.05
C HIS A 61 19.14 1.60 -1.06
N VAL A 62 18.35 1.42 -2.13
CA VAL A 62 18.63 0.51 -3.24
C VAL A 62 18.61 1.30 -4.55
N SER A 63 19.64 1.15 -5.38
CA SER A 63 19.76 1.81 -6.68
C SER A 63 20.40 0.88 -7.71
N THR A 64 19.94 0.93 -8.96
CA THR A 64 20.55 0.16 -10.07
C THR A 64 22.02 0.52 -10.34
N SER A 65 22.48 1.70 -9.88
CA SER A 65 23.90 2.10 -9.93
C SER A 65 24.69 1.75 -8.66
N GLY A 66 24.05 1.12 -7.67
CA GLY A 66 24.63 0.74 -6.38
C GLY A 66 25.46 -0.54 -6.42
N SER A 67 25.77 -1.07 -5.23
CA SER A 67 26.46 -2.36 -5.06
C SER A 67 25.99 -3.02 -3.77
N ASP A 68 25.73 -4.33 -3.78
CA ASP A 68 25.41 -5.10 -2.57
C ASP A 68 26.62 -5.27 -1.63
N SER A 69 27.78 -4.72 -2.00
CA SER A 69 28.94 -4.57 -1.11
C SER A 69 28.98 -3.22 -0.38
N ASN A 70 28.07 -2.31 -0.72
CA ASN A 70 27.95 -1.01 -0.06
C ASN A 70 27.26 -1.16 1.30
N ASN A 71 27.14 -0.05 2.05
CA ASN A 71 26.52 -0.03 3.37
C ASN A 71 25.01 0.28 3.36
N GLY A 72 24.39 0.47 2.19
CA GLY A 72 22.96 0.71 2.05
C GLY A 72 22.50 2.12 2.47
N SER A 73 23.43 3.06 2.63
CA SER A 73 23.11 4.48 2.81
C SER A 73 22.73 5.15 1.48
N GLU A 74 22.12 6.34 1.52
CA GLU A 74 21.79 7.12 0.31
C GLU A 74 23.00 7.35 -0.61
N GLU A 75 24.16 7.68 -0.03
CA GLU A 75 25.41 7.93 -0.76
C GLU A 75 26.10 6.64 -1.24
N SER A 76 25.72 5.49 -0.71
CA SER A 76 26.30 4.19 -1.05
C SER A 76 25.21 3.11 -0.95
N PRO A 77 24.26 3.09 -1.90
CA PRO A 77 23.11 2.22 -1.85
C PRO A 77 23.45 0.79 -2.26
N PHE A 78 22.63 -0.17 -1.85
CA PHE A 78 22.65 -1.54 -2.38
C PHE A 78 22.27 -1.55 -3.87
N ALA A 79 22.62 -2.62 -4.58
CA ALA A 79 22.28 -2.80 -5.99
C ALA A 79 20.91 -3.47 -6.18
N THR A 80 20.55 -4.42 -5.31
CA THR A 80 19.37 -5.26 -5.47
C THR A 80 18.36 -5.08 -4.35
N ILE A 81 17.07 -5.23 -4.68
CA ILE A 81 15.96 -5.10 -3.73
C ILE A 81 16.01 -6.27 -2.74
N GLN A 82 16.24 -7.48 -3.23
CA GLN A 82 16.30 -8.66 -2.37
C GLN A 82 17.42 -8.55 -1.34
N TYR A 83 18.60 -8.02 -1.70
CA TYR A 83 19.68 -7.82 -0.74
C TYR A 83 19.31 -6.81 0.36
N GLY A 84 18.61 -5.73 -0.01
CA GLY A 84 18.06 -4.77 0.96
C GLY A 84 17.11 -5.45 1.96
N ILE A 85 16.21 -6.29 1.46
CA ILE A 85 15.27 -7.06 2.30
C ILE A 85 16.00 -8.08 3.17
N ASP A 86 16.99 -8.79 2.63
CA ASP A 86 17.73 -9.80 3.38
C ASP A 86 18.52 -9.16 4.53
N THR A 87 19.02 -7.94 4.32
CA THR A 87 19.78 -7.16 5.31
C THR A 87 18.91 -6.52 6.37
N SER A 88 17.69 -6.09 6.03
CA SER A 88 16.82 -5.33 6.93
C SER A 88 16.23 -6.17 8.08
N GLU A 89 15.77 -5.52 9.13
CA GLU A 89 15.01 -6.12 10.24
C GLU A 89 13.55 -5.66 10.24
N ASP A 90 12.69 -6.30 11.04
CA ASP A 90 11.28 -5.91 11.15
C ASP A 90 11.13 -4.44 11.59
N GLY A 91 10.32 -3.68 10.86
CA GLY A 91 10.12 -2.25 11.05
C GLY A 91 10.94 -1.36 10.11
N ASP A 92 12.00 -1.89 9.48
CA ASP A 92 12.83 -1.11 8.56
C ASP A 92 12.06 -0.69 7.29
N THR A 93 12.62 0.34 6.64
CA THR A 93 12.19 0.79 5.31
C THR A 93 13.29 0.54 4.29
N ILE A 94 12.92 0.04 3.12
CA ILE A 94 13.77 -0.08 1.94
C ILE A 94 13.23 0.94 0.92
N LEU A 95 14.00 2.00 0.68
CA LEU A 95 13.72 3.01 -0.34
C LEU A 95 14.44 2.64 -1.64
N VAL A 96 13.67 2.46 -2.71
CA VAL A 96 14.18 2.00 -4.01
C VAL A 96 14.12 3.13 -5.04
N HIS A 97 15.29 3.56 -5.49
CA HIS A 97 15.43 4.62 -6.49
C HIS A 97 14.96 4.18 -7.89
N PRO A 98 14.70 5.12 -8.81
CA PRO A 98 14.28 4.80 -10.17
C PRO A 98 15.22 3.84 -10.89
N GLY A 99 14.63 2.89 -11.62
CA GLY A 99 15.35 1.85 -12.34
C GLY A 99 14.52 0.60 -12.55
N THR A 100 15.03 -0.29 -13.39
CA THR A 100 14.43 -1.62 -13.60
C THR A 100 15.25 -2.67 -12.87
N TYR A 101 14.61 -3.32 -11.92
CA TYR A 101 15.16 -4.37 -11.08
C TYR A 101 14.60 -5.71 -11.58
N MET A 102 15.45 -6.47 -12.25
CA MET A 102 15.07 -7.78 -12.79
C MET A 102 15.21 -8.85 -11.71
N GLU A 103 14.21 -8.94 -10.84
CA GLU A 103 14.23 -9.72 -9.61
C GLU A 103 12.86 -10.37 -9.33
N ASN A 104 12.89 -11.51 -8.61
CA ASN A 104 11.72 -12.04 -7.92
C ASN A 104 11.94 -11.85 -6.43
N VAL A 105 11.21 -10.91 -5.84
CA VAL A 105 11.43 -10.43 -4.48
C VAL A 105 10.57 -11.20 -3.48
N ASN A 106 11.17 -11.65 -2.38
CA ASN A 106 10.50 -12.32 -1.27
C ASN A 106 10.75 -11.57 0.03
N TYR A 107 9.67 -11.21 0.73
CA TYR A 107 9.74 -10.55 2.03
C TYR A 107 10.29 -11.45 3.15
N ASN A 108 10.40 -12.76 2.92
CA ASN A 108 10.97 -13.73 3.86
C ASN A 108 10.31 -13.68 5.26
N GLY A 109 9.01 -13.41 5.31
CA GLY A 109 8.25 -13.29 6.55
C GLY A 109 8.46 -11.97 7.31
N LYS A 110 9.22 -11.02 6.77
CA LYS A 110 9.55 -9.76 7.45
C LYS A 110 8.44 -8.72 7.36
N ASN A 111 8.29 -7.95 8.43
CA ASN A 111 7.34 -6.85 8.59
C ASN A 111 8.02 -5.50 8.27
N ILE A 112 8.35 -5.30 6.99
CA ILE A 112 9.13 -4.15 6.48
C ILE A 112 8.35 -3.33 5.45
N VAL A 113 8.76 -2.08 5.25
CA VAL A 113 8.23 -1.23 4.18
C VAL A 113 9.20 -1.26 3.00
N VAL A 114 8.76 -1.69 1.83
CA VAL A 114 9.50 -1.53 0.57
C VAL A 114 8.75 -0.53 -0.28
N ILE A 115 9.39 0.60 -0.58
CA ILE A 115 8.79 1.72 -1.30
C ILE A 115 9.67 2.18 -2.46
N GLY A 116 9.09 2.25 -3.65
CA GLY A 116 9.72 2.88 -4.80
C GLY A 116 9.61 4.40 -4.71
N GLU A 117 10.58 5.10 -5.27
CA GLU A 117 10.56 6.56 -5.34
C GLU A 117 9.39 7.05 -6.19
N GLU A 118 9.18 6.44 -7.37
CA GLU A 118 8.10 6.81 -8.31
C GLU A 118 7.61 5.57 -9.07
N ARG A 119 6.31 5.25 -8.98
CA ARG A 119 5.77 3.99 -9.52
C ARG A 119 5.93 3.84 -11.03
N GLU A 120 5.98 4.94 -11.78
CA GLU A 120 6.16 4.95 -13.24
C GLU A 120 7.61 4.65 -13.65
N THR A 121 8.59 4.77 -12.74
CA THR A 121 10.02 4.64 -13.08
C THR A 121 10.80 3.66 -12.18
N THR A 122 10.24 3.25 -11.06
CA THR A 122 10.77 2.18 -10.21
C THR A 122 10.05 0.88 -10.52
N ILE A 123 10.73 -0.03 -11.23
CA ILE A 123 10.12 -1.21 -11.85
C ILE A 123 10.74 -2.47 -11.25
N ILE A 124 9.92 -3.39 -10.77
CA ILE A 124 10.32 -4.78 -10.48
C ILE A 124 9.81 -5.65 -11.62
N ASP A 125 10.74 -6.27 -12.36
CA ASP A 125 10.46 -7.13 -13.51
C ASP A 125 10.84 -8.58 -13.19
N GLY A 126 9.84 -9.48 -13.12
CA GLY A 126 10.03 -10.90 -12.86
C GLY A 126 10.66 -11.68 -14.02
N ASN A 127 11.00 -11.02 -15.13
CA ASN A 127 11.67 -11.62 -16.30
C ASN A 127 10.94 -12.87 -16.86
N GLN A 128 9.61 -12.81 -16.88
CA GLN A 128 8.71 -13.88 -17.29
C GLN A 128 8.91 -15.17 -16.49
N SER A 129 9.25 -15.07 -15.20
CA SER A 129 9.46 -16.22 -14.34
C SER A 129 9.02 -15.95 -12.91
N GLY A 130 8.29 -16.89 -12.32
CA GLY A 130 7.85 -16.81 -10.94
C GLY A 130 6.92 -15.64 -10.63
N SER A 131 6.55 -15.52 -9.36
CA SER A 131 5.87 -14.35 -8.83
C SER A 131 6.87 -13.21 -8.68
N VAL A 132 6.53 -12.00 -9.13
CA VAL A 132 7.44 -10.84 -9.02
C VAL A 132 7.67 -10.47 -7.56
N VAL A 133 6.62 -10.48 -6.73
CA VAL A 133 6.70 -10.25 -5.29
C VAL A 133 5.97 -11.34 -4.52
N THR A 134 6.60 -11.87 -3.47
CA THR A 134 6.02 -12.89 -2.59
C THR A 134 5.94 -12.41 -1.15
N PHE A 135 4.76 -12.58 -0.56
CA PHE A 135 4.48 -12.41 0.87
C PHE A 135 4.05 -13.75 1.46
N ASP A 136 4.95 -14.39 2.22
CA ASP A 136 4.70 -15.67 2.87
C ASP A 136 4.76 -15.54 4.39
N SER A 137 3.71 -16.04 5.07
CA SER A 137 3.70 -16.24 6.52
C SER A 137 3.88 -14.96 7.36
N ILE A 138 3.29 -13.86 6.91
CA ILE A 138 3.35 -12.54 7.58
C ILE A 138 2.06 -12.27 8.34
N VAL A 139 2.11 -12.30 9.68
CA VAL A 139 0.95 -12.13 10.56
C VAL A 139 1.08 -10.83 11.36
N GLY A 140 0.05 -9.96 11.37
CA GLY A 140 -0.02 -8.75 12.22
C GLY A 140 0.57 -7.46 11.60
N SER A 141 0.21 -7.18 10.35
CA SER A 141 1.00 -6.49 9.31
C SER A 141 1.41 -5.02 9.47
N THR A 142 2.72 -4.80 9.46
CA THR A 142 3.34 -3.54 8.99
C THR A 142 4.04 -3.70 7.63
N ALA A 143 3.99 -4.89 7.01
CA ALA A 143 4.55 -5.11 5.69
C ALA A 143 3.84 -4.27 4.62
N VAL A 144 4.59 -3.46 3.88
CA VAL A 144 4.05 -2.56 2.86
C VAL A 144 4.86 -2.68 1.58
N LEU A 145 4.20 -2.89 0.44
CA LEU A 145 4.75 -2.66 -0.89
C LEU A 145 4.09 -1.44 -1.52
N SER A 146 4.88 -0.43 -1.90
CA SER A 146 4.32 0.79 -2.48
C SER A 146 5.16 1.43 -3.56
N SER A 147 4.49 2.12 -4.48
CA SER A 147 5.12 2.99 -5.50
C SER A 147 6.02 2.25 -6.49
N PHE A 148 5.60 1.08 -6.96
CA PHE A 148 6.30 0.33 -8.01
C PHE A 148 5.43 0.09 -9.25
N THR A 149 6.08 -0.09 -10.39
CA THR A 149 5.55 -0.95 -11.45
C THR A 149 6.00 -2.39 -11.21
N ILE A 150 5.05 -3.32 -11.16
CA ILE A 150 5.27 -4.76 -10.96
C ILE A 150 4.86 -5.50 -12.24
N THR A 151 5.82 -6.09 -12.94
CA THR A 151 5.62 -6.67 -14.28
C THR A 151 6.47 -7.91 -14.53
N GLY A 152 6.22 -8.59 -15.65
CA GLY A 152 7.01 -9.74 -16.08
C GLY A 152 6.84 -10.98 -15.21
N GLY A 153 5.79 -11.06 -14.40
CA GLY A 153 5.46 -12.25 -13.63
C GLY A 153 4.94 -13.40 -14.49
N ASN A 154 5.43 -14.62 -14.23
CA ASN A 154 4.88 -15.85 -14.82
C ASN A 154 4.96 -17.00 -13.80
N ALA A 155 3.88 -17.18 -13.06
CA ALA A 155 3.83 -18.06 -11.90
C ALA A 155 2.75 -19.13 -12.03
N TYR A 156 2.77 -20.09 -11.09
CA TYR A 156 1.60 -20.94 -10.88
C TYR A 156 0.44 -20.10 -10.31
N ASP A 157 0.68 -19.41 -9.20
CA ASP A 157 -0.24 -18.47 -8.55
C ASP A 157 0.42 -17.11 -8.36
N GLY A 158 -0.35 -16.03 -8.49
CA GLY A 158 0.12 -14.67 -8.22
C GLY A 158 1.25 -14.27 -9.14
N GLY A 159 0.96 -14.07 -10.43
CA GLY A 159 1.98 -13.68 -11.42
C GLY A 159 2.75 -12.44 -10.97
N GLY A 160 2.04 -11.35 -10.71
CA GLY A 160 2.65 -10.14 -10.15
C GLY A 160 2.98 -10.32 -8.68
N ILE A 161 1.95 -10.50 -7.85
CA ILE A 161 2.08 -10.58 -6.40
C ILE A 161 1.40 -11.85 -5.88
N TYR A 162 2.14 -12.62 -5.09
CA TYR A 162 1.61 -13.79 -4.40
C TYR A 162 1.59 -13.59 -2.89
N CYS A 163 0.40 -13.59 -2.30
CA CYS A 163 0.17 -13.56 -0.87
C CYS A 163 -0.30 -14.93 -0.39
N THR A 164 0.49 -15.57 0.48
CA THR A 164 0.14 -16.84 1.11
C THR A 164 0.29 -16.74 2.63
N SER A 165 -0.81 -17.02 3.34
CA SER A 165 -0.85 -16.92 4.82
C SER A 165 -0.31 -15.59 5.33
N SER A 166 -0.65 -14.48 4.65
CA SER A 166 -0.07 -13.16 4.91
C SER A 166 -1.12 -12.04 4.92
N ALA A 167 -0.76 -10.88 5.49
CA ALA A 167 -1.65 -9.72 5.57
C ALA A 167 -1.03 -8.39 5.07
N PRO A 168 -0.28 -8.36 3.95
CA PRO A 168 0.45 -7.15 3.54
C PRO A 168 -0.47 -6.00 3.14
N THR A 169 0.07 -4.77 3.18
CA THR A 169 -0.52 -3.61 2.51
C THR A 169 0.15 -3.41 1.15
N ILE A 170 -0.63 -3.50 0.08
CA ILE A 170 -0.18 -3.29 -1.31
C ILE A 170 -0.83 -2.01 -1.80
N ARG A 171 -0.06 -0.94 -1.99
CA ARG A 171 -0.63 0.38 -2.31
C ARG A 171 0.13 1.21 -3.33
N ASN A 172 -0.59 2.01 -4.12
CA ASN A 172 0.00 2.95 -5.09
C ASN A 172 0.92 2.29 -6.13
N ASN A 173 0.68 1.02 -6.49
CA ASN A 173 1.47 0.32 -7.49
C ASN A 173 0.76 0.28 -8.85
N ILE A 174 1.52 0.09 -9.91
CA ILE A 174 1.06 -0.33 -11.23
C ILE A 174 1.40 -1.82 -11.37
N ILE A 175 0.39 -2.69 -11.39
CA ILE A 175 0.57 -4.15 -11.47
C ILE A 175 0.09 -4.57 -12.85
N THR A 176 1.02 -4.89 -13.75
CA THR A 176 0.69 -5.04 -15.17
C THR A 176 1.47 -6.11 -15.90
N GLY A 177 0.85 -6.71 -16.92
CA GLY A 177 1.50 -7.66 -17.82
C GLY A 177 1.91 -8.97 -17.15
N ASN A 178 1.29 -9.32 -16.02
CA ASN A 178 1.63 -10.53 -15.28
C ASN A 178 0.68 -11.68 -15.62
N VAL A 179 1.23 -12.90 -15.60
CA VAL A 179 0.50 -14.12 -15.93
C VAL A 179 0.60 -15.14 -14.80
N SER A 180 -0.53 -15.78 -14.49
CA SER A 180 -0.57 -16.96 -13.62
C SER A 180 -1.23 -18.15 -14.32
N ALA A 181 -0.82 -19.36 -13.99
CA ALA A 181 -1.45 -20.57 -14.52
C ALA A 181 -2.80 -20.86 -13.87
N THR A 182 -3.01 -20.43 -12.62
CA THR A 182 -4.21 -20.72 -11.84
C THR A 182 -4.85 -19.47 -11.25
N TYR A 183 -4.36 -18.95 -10.13
CA TYR A 183 -5.03 -17.87 -9.42
C TYR A 183 -4.25 -16.56 -9.52
N GLY A 184 -4.91 -15.48 -9.90
CA GLY A 184 -4.39 -14.12 -9.75
C GLY A 184 -3.25 -13.81 -10.70
N GLY A 185 -3.57 -13.27 -11.88
CA GLY A 185 -2.54 -12.82 -12.82
C GLY A 185 -1.75 -11.67 -12.23
N GLY A 186 -2.47 -10.65 -11.76
CA GLY A 186 -1.90 -9.52 -11.03
C GLY A 186 -1.59 -9.89 -9.58
N ILE A 187 -2.63 -10.21 -8.80
CA ILE A 187 -2.51 -10.51 -7.36
C ILE A 187 -3.26 -11.79 -7.02
N SER A 188 -2.63 -12.69 -6.28
CA SER A 188 -3.29 -13.86 -5.69
C SER A 188 -3.18 -13.82 -4.17
N CYS A 189 -4.31 -13.97 -3.49
CA CYS A 189 -4.43 -13.99 -2.03
C CYS A 189 -4.99 -15.34 -1.58
N ASN A 190 -4.12 -16.16 -0.97
CA ASN A 190 -4.44 -17.47 -0.43
C ASN A 190 -4.27 -17.46 1.09
N TYR A 191 -5.31 -17.85 1.85
CA TYR A 191 -5.30 -17.80 3.33
C TYR A 191 -4.84 -16.43 3.87
N SER A 192 -5.13 -15.36 3.15
CA SER A 192 -4.53 -14.04 3.34
C SER A 192 -5.57 -12.97 3.63
N SER A 193 -5.14 -11.90 4.31
CA SER A 193 -5.96 -10.74 4.66
C SER A 193 -5.27 -9.46 4.19
N ALA A 194 -4.97 -9.38 2.90
CA ALA A 194 -4.23 -8.26 2.33
C ALA A 194 -5.10 -6.99 2.27
N ILE A 195 -4.46 -5.84 2.39
CA ILE A 195 -5.08 -4.54 2.10
C ILE A 195 -4.52 -4.06 0.76
N ILE A 196 -5.36 -4.06 -0.27
CA ILE A 196 -5.01 -3.70 -1.64
C ILE A 196 -5.68 -2.35 -1.94
N MET A 197 -4.89 -1.28 -2.02
CA MET A 197 -5.47 0.06 -2.21
C MET A 197 -4.75 0.97 -3.20
N ASN A 198 -5.50 1.79 -3.92
CA ASN A 198 -4.95 2.82 -4.82
C ASN A 198 -3.97 2.26 -5.88
N ASN A 199 -4.14 1.00 -6.28
CA ASN A 199 -3.33 0.40 -7.33
C ASN A 199 -4.02 0.54 -8.69
N THR A 200 -3.21 0.57 -9.75
CA THR A 200 -3.66 0.28 -11.11
C THR A 200 -3.30 -1.17 -11.42
N ILE A 201 -4.30 -2.02 -11.63
CA ILE A 201 -4.13 -3.46 -11.88
C ILE A 201 -4.66 -3.72 -13.28
N THR A 202 -3.75 -3.81 -14.26
CA THR A 202 -4.12 -3.83 -15.67
C THR A 202 -3.39 -4.83 -16.53
N SER A 203 -4.06 -5.38 -17.54
CA SER A 203 -3.43 -6.27 -18.53
C SER A 203 -2.79 -7.53 -17.91
N ASN A 204 -3.37 -8.04 -16.82
CA ASN A 204 -2.94 -9.30 -16.22
C ASN A 204 -3.84 -10.47 -16.66
N SER A 205 -3.29 -11.69 -16.66
CA SER A 205 -4.00 -12.88 -17.13
C SER A 205 -3.87 -14.08 -16.19
N ALA A 206 -4.96 -14.83 -16.03
CA ALA A 206 -5.01 -16.03 -15.19
C ALA A 206 -6.07 -17.03 -15.65
N TYR A 207 -6.18 -18.16 -14.96
CA TYR A 207 -7.37 -18.99 -15.07
C TYR A 207 -8.51 -18.42 -14.21
N PHE A 208 -8.21 -18.01 -12.98
CA PHE A 208 -9.15 -17.51 -11.98
C PHE A 208 -8.70 -16.14 -11.45
N GLY A 209 -9.47 -15.08 -11.68
CA GLY A 209 -9.10 -13.74 -11.21
C GLY A 209 -7.93 -13.17 -12.01
N GLY A 210 -8.19 -12.60 -13.19
CA GLY A 210 -7.14 -12.07 -14.06
C GLY A 210 -6.36 -10.95 -13.37
N GLY A 211 -7.08 -9.97 -12.82
CA GLY A 211 -6.52 -8.91 -11.99
C GLY A 211 -6.19 -9.41 -10.59
N ILE A 212 -7.23 -9.77 -9.82
CA ILE A 212 -7.10 -10.21 -8.42
C ILE A 212 -7.85 -11.52 -8.20
N SER A 213 -7.26 -12.44 -7.44
CA SER A 213 -7.90 -13.68 -7.03
C SER A 213 -7.83 -13.88 -5.52
N PHE A 214 -8.94 -14.32 -4.94
CA PHE A 214 -9.08 -14.66 -3.52
C PHE A 214 -9.53 -16.11 -3.38
N ASP A 215 -8.73 -16.94 -2.72
CA ASP A 215 -9.07 -18.34 -2.45
C ASP A 215 -8.71 -18.76 -1.02
N ARG A 216 -9.46 -19.75 -0.50
CA ARG A 216 -9.25 -20.39 0.81
C ARG A 216 -9.24 -19.42 1.99
N TYR A 217 -10.42 -18.97 2.41
CA TYR A 217 -10.61 -18.22 3.67
C TYR A 217 -9.86 -16.89 3.71
N THR A 218 -10.26 -15.95 2.84
CA THR A 218 -9.71 -14.59 2.85
C THR A 218 -10.73 -13.55 3.33
N SER A 219 -10.21 -12.51 3.99
CA SER A 219 -10.95 -11.33 4.44
C SER A 219 -10.18 -10.05 4.08
N SER A 220 -9.76 -9.97 2.82
CA SER A 220 -8.98 -8.85 2.28
C SER A 220 -9.82 -7.60 2.07
N VAL A 221 -9.16 -6.44 2.01
CA VAL A 221 -9.78 -5.14 1.70
C VAL A 221 -9.28 -4.66 0.35
N ILE A 222 -10.19 -4.27 -0.54
CA ILE A 222 -9.90 -3.74 -1.88
C ILE A 222 -10.53 -2.35 -1.95
N LYS A 223 -9.68 -1.31 -1.99
CA LYS A 223 -10.14 0.08 -1.91
C LYS A 223 -9.45 1.03 -2.89
N GLY A 224 -10.18 1.84 -3.65
CA GLY A 224 -9.56 2.89 -4.47
C GLY A 224 -8.77 2.37 -5.66
N ASN A 225 -8.96 1.11 -6.08
CA ASN A 225 -8.18 0.53 -7.17
C ASN A 225 -8.86 0.72 -8.52
N ASN A 226 -8.04 0.90 -9.55
CA ASN A 226 -8.45 0.78 -10.94
C ASN A 226 -8.07 -0.62 -11.44
N ILE A 227 -9.06 -1.47 -11.71
CA ILE A 227 -8.88 -2.88 -12.09
C ILE A 227 -9.41 -3.05 -13.51
N THR A 228 -8.53 -2.98 -14.51
CA THR A 228 -8.92 -2.77 -15.91
C THR A 228 -8.22 -3.67 -16.89
N GLY A 229 -8.85 -4.01 -18.01
CA GLY A 229 -8.19 -4.74 -19.10
C GLY A 229 -7.59 -6.10 -18.71
N ASN A 230 -8.00 -6.70 -17.59
CA ASN A 230 -7.52 -8.01 -17.16
C ASN A 230 -8.34 -9.13 -17.81
N SER A 231 -7.75 -10.31 -17.95
CA SER A 231 -8.38 -11.45 -18.62
C SER A 231 -8.32 -12.72 -17.77
N ALA A 232 -9.38 -13.52 -17.75
CA ALA A 232 -9.36 -14.83 -17.12
C ALA A 232 -10.26 -15.85 -17.82
N GLU A 233 -10.28 -17.10 -17.36
CA GLU A 233 -11.39 -18.00 -17.67
C GLU A 233 -12.64 -17.58 -16.89
N GLN A 234 -12.47 -17.25 -15.61
CA GLN A 234 -13.52 -16.80 -14.69
C GLN A 234 -13.05 -15.64 -13.83
N GLY A 235 -13.85 -14.57 -13.71
CA GLY A 235 -13.49 -13.39 -12.93
C GLY A 235 -12.35 -12.61 -13.59
N GLY A 236 -12.59 -11.99 -14.74
CA GLY A 236 -11.54 -11.26 -15.48
C GLY A 236 -10.85 -10.20 -14.61
N GLY A 237 -11.62 -9.34 -13.96
CA GLY A 237 -11.12 -8.37 -12.99
C GLY A 237 -10.83 -9.01 -11.64
N ILE A 238 -11.88 -9.47 -10.94
CA ILE A 238 -11.77 -10.09 -9.60
C ILE A 238 -12.45 -11.45 -9.57
N GLY A 239 -11.73 -12.47 -9.09
CA GLY A 239 -12.30 -13.78 -8.75
C GLY A 239 -12.30 -13.99 -7.23
N CYS A 240 -13.46 -14.26 -6.64
CA CYS A 240 -13.61 -14.60 -5.23
C CYS A 240 -14.15 -16.02 -5.09
N PHE A 241 -13.35 -16.92 -4.55
CA PHE A 241 -13.65 -18.34 -4.48
C PHE A 241 -13.89 -18.79 -3.03
N THR A 242 -13.56 -20.04 -2.76
CA THR A 242 -14.01 -20.81 -1.59
C THR A 242 -13.80 -20.04 -0.27
N PHE A 243 -14.92 -19.74 0.41
CA PHE A 243 -14.95 -19.09 1.73
C PHE A 243 -14.24 -17.72 1.79
N SER A 244 -14.15 -17.00 0.68
CA SER A 244 -13.49 -15.70 0.61
C SER A 244 -14.52 -14.57 0.56
N SER A 245 -14.48 -13.67 1.54
CA SER A 245 -15.45 -12.57 1.68
C SER A 245 -14.75 -11.23 1.82
N PRO A 246 -14.09 -10.73 0.74
CA PRO A 246 -13.44 -9.43 0.78
C PRO A 246 -14.43 -8.27 0.92
N SER A 247 -13.92 -7.12 1.38
CA SER A 247 -14.62 -5.84 1.29
C SER A 247 -14.09 -5.04 0.10
N ILE A 248 -14.97 -4.70 -0.84
CA ILE A 248 -14.66 -4.02 -2.11
C ILE A 248 -15.33 -2.64 -2.08
N THR A 249 -14.55 -1.58 -2.01
CA THR A 249 -15.08 -0.21 -1.85
C THR A 249 -14.37 0.79 -2.76
N ASN A 250 -15.10 1.73 -3.37
CA ASN A 250 -14.49 2.79 -4.18
C ASN A 250 -13.52 2.24 -5.24
N ASN A 251 -13.92 1.22 -6.01
CA ASN A 251 -13.09 0.70 -7.09
C ASN A 251 -13.73 0.99 -8.45
N THR A 252 -12.90 1.02 -9.49
CA THR A 252 -13.37 0.99 -10.87
C THR A 252 -12.95 -0.35 -11.47
N ILE A 253 -13.92 -1.17 -11.87
CA ILE A 253 -13.72 -2.50 -12.45
C ILE A 253 -14.27 -2.46 -13.88
N SER A 254 -13.40 -2.19 -14.85
CA SER A 254 -13.83 -1.88 -16.21
C SER A 254 -13.01 -2.53 -17.32
N GLY A 255 -13.65 -2.90 -18.42
CA GLY A 255 -12.93 -3.43 -19.59
C GLY A 255 -12.25 -4.78 -19.35
N ASN A 256 -12.63 -5.51 -18.29
CA ASN A 256 -12.07 -6.84 -18.01
C ASN A 256 -12.83 -7.91 -18.81
N SER A 257 -12.17 -9.02 -19.08
CA SER A 257 -12.71 -10.11 -19.91
C SER A 257 -12.62 -11.48 -19.24
N ALA A 258 -13.65 -12.29 -19.40
CA ALA A 258 -13.63 -13.70 -19.02
C ALA A 258 -14.10 -14.57 -20.18
N SER A 259 -13.46 -15.73 -20.38
CA SER A 259 -13.88 -16.67 -21.44
C SER A 259 -15.13 -17.48 -21.07
N THR A 260 -15.58 -17.44 -19.80
CA THR A 260 -16.81 -18.12 -19.36
C THR A 260 -17.74 -17.22 -18.54
N ASN A 261 -17.34 -16.82 -17.33
CA ASN A 261 -18.19 -16.17 -16.33
C ASN A 261 -17.55 -14.92 -15.73
N GLY A 262 -18.31 -13.83 -15.62
CA GLY A 262 -17.90 -12.66 -14.83
C GLY A 262 -16.64 -12.01 -15.36
N GLY A 263 -16.74 -11.27 -16.46
CA GLY A 263 -15.64 -10.45 -16.95
C GLY A 263 -15.16 -9.46 -15.89
N GLY A 264 -16.09 -8.79 -15.21
CA GLY A 264 -15.79 -7.88 -14.10
C GLY A 264 -15.44 -8.65 -12.83
N VAL A 265 -16.46 -9.24 -12.21
CA VAL A 265 -16.32 -10.00 -10.95
C VAL A 265 -17.01 -11.36 -11.02
N TYR A 266 -16.42 -12.36 -10.37
CA TYR A 266 -17.03 -13.67 -10.16
C TYR A 266 -16.96 -14.08 -8.68
N PHE A 267 -18.13 -14.35 -8.10
CA PHE A 267 -18.27 -14.85 -6.73
C PHE A 267 -18.69 -16.31 -6.74
N TYR A 268 -17.87 -17.17 -6.15
CA TYR A 268 -18.05 -18.61 -6.12
C TYR A 268 -18.00 -19.17 -4.70
N TYR A 269 -18.96 -20.05 -4.40
CA TYR A 269 -18.98 -20.99 -3.28
C TYR A 269 -18.68 -20.41 -1.89
N VAL A 270 -19.77 -20.03 -1.21
CA VAL A 270 -19.80 -19.55 0.18
C VAL A 270 -18.91 -18.31 0.37
N SER A 271 -18.95 -17.42 -0.61
CA SER A 271 -18.41 -16.06 -0.51
C SER A 271 -19.55 -15.08 -0.23
N SER A 272 -19.38 -14.21 0.76
CA SER A 272 -20.33 -13.14 1.10
C SER A 272 -19.61 -11.78 1.15
N PRO A 273 -19.01 -11.33 0.03
CA PRO A 273 -18.32 -10.06 0.00
C PRO A 273 -19.30 -8.89 0.11
N THR A 274 -18.77 -7.77 0.57
CA THR A 274 -19.47 -6.48 0.56
C THR A 274 -18.88 -5.62 -0.54
N VAL A 275 -19.73 -5.07 -1.40
CA VAL A 275 -19.35 -4.20 -2.51
C VAL A 275 -20.07 -2.88 -2.35
N LYS A 276 -19.32 -1.78 -2.37
CA LYS A 276 -19.86 -0.43 -2.15
C LYS A 276 -19.16 0.62 -2.99
N ASN A 277 -19.86 1.69 -3.39
CA ASN A 277 -19.29 2.86 -4.06
C ASN A 277 -18.40 2.47 -5.25
N THR A 278 -18.73 1.38 -5.94
CA THR A 278 -17.86 0.76 -6.93
C THR A 278 -18.53 0.84 -8.28
N ILE A 279 -17.75 1.19 -9.31
CA ILE A 279 -18.21 1.16 -10.70
C ILE A 279 -17.80 -0.17 -11.32
N ILE A 280 -18.76 -0.90 -11.89
CA ILE A 280 -18.53 -2.14 -12.66
C ILE A 280 -19.12 -1.96 -14.05
N TRP A 281 -18.26 -1.70 -15.03
CA TRP A 281 -18.68 -1.21 -16.34
C TRP A 281 -17.91 -1.85 -17.49
N ASP A 282 -18.53 -2.00 -18.66
CA ASP A 282 -17.89 -2.43 -19.90
C ASP A 282 -17.02 -3.70 -19.80
N ASN A 283 -17.39 -4.63 -18.91
CA ASN A 283 -16.72 -5.92 -18.82
C ASN A 283 -17.36 -6.91 -19.82
N THR A 284 -16.62 -7.94 -20.20
CA THR A 284 -17.06 -8.90 -21.23
C THR A 284 -16.92 -10.34 -20.76
N ALA A 285 -17.97 -11.14 -20.95
CA ALA A 285 -17.94 -12.60 -20.82
C ALA A 285 -19.14 -13.20 -21.57
N PRO A 286 -19.09 -14.49 -21.94
CA PRO A 286 -20.27 -15.17 -22.49
C PRO A 286 -21.46 -15.24 -21.51
N THR A 287 -21.19 -15.35 -20.21
CA THR A 287 -22.20 -15.41 -19.15
C THR A 287 -21.93 -14.32 -18.12
N ASP A 288 -22.96 -13.53 -17.81
CA ASP A 288 -22.95 -12.51 -16.76
C ASP A 288 -21.68 -11.63 -16.77
N PRO A 289 -21.50 -10.79 -17.81
CA PRO A 289 -20.25 -10.10 -18.10
C PRO A 289 -19.73 -9.21 -16.97
N ASN A 290 -20.60 -8.53 -16.22
CA ASN A 290 -20.17 -7.65 -15.12
C ASN A 290 -20.06 -8.41 -13.80
N ILE A 291 -21.11 -9.15 -13.41
CA ILE A 291 -21.21 -9.81 -12.11
C ILE A 291 -21.77 -11.21 -12.31
N SER A 292 -20.95 -12.23 -12.07
CA SER A 292 -21.39 -13.64 -12.02
C SER A 292 -21.39 -14.13 -10.57
N VAL A 293 -22.44 -14.85 -10.17
CA VAL A 293 -22.60 -15.36 -8.80
C VAL A 293 -23.00 -16.83 -8.85
N TYR A 294 -22.27 -17.69 -8.13
CA TYR A 294 -22.61 -19.10 -8.00
C TYR A 294 -22.40 -19.58 -6.57
N SER A 295 -23.51 -19.95 -5.91
CA SER A 295 -23.51 -20.42 -4.51
C SER A 295 -22.86 -19.42 -3.55
N ALA A 296 -23.07 -18.13 -3.77
CA ALA A 296 -22.52 -17.01 -3.02
C ALA A 296 -23.62 -15.96 -2.79
N ASP A 297 -23.41 -15.02 -1.87
CA ASP A 297 -24.39 -14.01 -1.46
C ASP A 297 -23.71 -12.66 -1.24
N PRO A 298 -23.31 -11.97 -2.33
CA PRO A 298 -22.63 -10.68 -2.23
C PRO A 298 -23.63 -9.55 -1.96
N LEU A 299 -23.27 -8.63 -1.06
CA LEU A 299 -24.08 -7.44 -0.78
C LEU A 299 -23.52 -6.23 -1.53
N PHE A 300 -24.31 -5.70 -2.46
CA PHE A 300 -23.99 -4.50 -3.24
C PHE A 300 -24.85 -3.33 -2.78
N ASN A 301 -24.25 -2.18 -2.50
CA ASN A 301 -24.98 -0.92 -2.29
C ASN A 301 -24.19 0.25 -2.86
N TYR A 302 -24.87 1.30 -3.32
CA TYR A 302 -24.28 2.52 -3.86
C TYR A 302 -23.24 2.23 -4.95
N CYS A 303 -23.52 1.25 -5.82
CA CYS A 303 -22.66 0.89 -6.94
C CYS A 303 -23.30 1.29 -8.27
N ASP A 304 -22.46 1.59 -9.26
CA ASP A 304 -22.91 1.74 -10.64
C ASP A 304 -22.54 0.48 -11.40
N VAL A 305 -23.55 -0.26 -11.86
CA VAL A 305 -23.36 -1.57 -12.48
C VAL A 305 -24.06 -1.59 -13.82
N MET A 306 -23.29 -1.79 -14.90
CA MET A 306 -23.86 -1.95 -16.23
C MET A 306 -24.80 -3.17 -16.29
N GLY A 307 -26.06 -2.92 -16.63
CA GLY A 307 -27.13 -3.92 -16.65
C GLY A 307 -27.88 -4.04 -15.33
N GLY A 308 -27.51 -3.24 -14.33
CA GLY A 308 -28.14 -3.13 -13.02
C GLY A 308 -27.77 -4.26 -12.05
N TRP A 309 -27.89 -3.96 -10.76
CA TRP A 309 -27.81 -4.94 -9.68
C TRP A 309 -28.65 -4.51 -8.48
N GLU A 310 -29.24 -5.47 -7.79
CA GLU A 310 -30.08 -5.18 -6.62
C GLU A 310 -29.26 -4.59 -5.46
N GLY A 311 -29.84 -3.65 -4.72
CA GLY A 311 -29.15 -2.98 -3.61
C GLY A 311 -29.65 -1.56 -3.39
N GLU A 312 -29.39 -1.03 -2.21
CA GLU A 312 -29.67 0.37 -1.88
C GLU A 312 -28.73 1.28 -2.67
N GLY A 313 -29.25 2.36 -3.26
CA GLY A 313 -28.43 3.37 -3.94
C GLY A 313 -27.74 2.93 -5.23
N ASN A 314 -27.92 1.69 -5.68
CA ASN A 314 -27.32 1.23 -6.94
C ASN A 314 -27.95 1.94 -8.14
N ILE A 315 -27.12 2.23 -9.14
CA ILE A 315 -27.51 2.83 -10.42
C ILE A 315 -27.02 1.96 -11.59
N ASP A 316 -27.56 2.22 -12.77
CA ASP A 316 -27.17 1.62 -14.06
C ASP A 316 -27.16 2.75 -15.09
N ALA A 317 -26.08 3.52 -15.13
CA ALA A 317 -25.94 4.67 -15.99
C ALA A 317 -24.50 4.82 -16.46
N ASP A 318 -24.28 5.29 -17.70
CA ASP A 318 -22.92 5.48 -18.21
C ASP A 318 -22.09 6.34 -17.24
N PRO A 319 -20.95 5.83 -16.70
CA PRO A 319 -20.11 6.55 -15.76
C PRO A 319 -19.52 7.84 -16.35
N LEU A 320 -19.51 7.97 -17.68
CA LEU A 320 -18.88 9.09 -18.39
C LEU A 320 -17.42 9.27 -17.98
N PHE A 321 -16.60 8.22 -18.12
CA PHE A 321 -15.15 8.32 -17.94
C PHE A 321 -14.51 9.31 -18.93
N VAL A 322 -13.44 9.97 -18.53
CA VAL A 322 -12.72 10.97 -19.36
C VAL A 322 -12.11 10.32 -20.61
N ASP A 323 -11.27 9.29 -20.45
CA ASP A 323 -10.66 8.55 -21.56
C ASP A 323 -10.29 7.12 -21.14
N PRO A 324 -11.28 6.19 -21.07
CA PRO A 324 -11.02 4.82 -20.63
C PRO A 324 -10.09 4.05 -21.58
N GLY A 325 -9.93 4.50 -22.85
CA GLY A 325 -9.00 3.89 -23.80
C GLY A 325 -7.53 4.16 -23.51
N SER A 326 -7.24 5.19 -22.70
CA SER A 326 -5.90 5.55 -22.22
C SER A 326 -5.74 5.25 -20.71
N ASP A 327 -6.57 4.38 -20.15
CA ASP A 327 -6.68 4.08 -18.72
C ASP A 327 -7.02 5.30 -17.82
N ASP A 328 -7.64 6.36 -18.37
CA ASP A 328 -8.14 7.50 -17.59
C ASP A 328 -9.62 7.33 -17.21
N PHE A 329 -9.82 6.81 -16.00
CA PHE A 329 -11.13 6.54 -15.41
C PHE A 329 -11.61 7.64 -14.45
N HIS A 330 -11.06 8.85 -14.53
CA HIS A 330 -11.69 9.99 -13.88
C HIS A 330 -13.07 10.25 -14.49
N LEU A 331 -13.98 10.79 -13.69
CA LEU A 331 -15.34 11.12 -14.12
C LEU A 331 -15.38 12.44 -14.88
N GLN A 332 -16.19 12.53 -15.93
CA GLN A 332 -16.54 13.81 -16.54
C GLN A 332 -17.54 14.58 -15.65
N SER A 333 -17.56 15.91 -15.79
CA SER A 333 -18.33 16.82 -14.92
C SER A 333 -19.85 16.58 -14.82
N ASN A 334 -20.41 15.79 -15.73
CA ASN A 334 -21.84 15.45 -15.78
C ASN A 334 -22.10 13.96 -15.52
N SER A 335 -21.11 13.24 -14.98
CA SER A 335 -21.24 11.83 -14.63
C SER A 335 -22.35 11.63 -13.58
N PRO A 336 -23.16 10.57 -13.73
CA PRO A 336 -24.15 10.18 -12.73
C PRO A 336 -23.53 9.60 -11.45
N CYS A 337 -22.23 9.29 -11.47
CA CYS A 337 -21.49 8.69 -10.36
C CYS A 337 -20.97 9.72 -9.35
N ILE A 338 -21.05 11.02 -9.68
CA ILE A 338 -20.62 12.12 -8.82
C ILE A 338 -21.64 12.33 -7.69
N ASP A 339 -21.16 12.42 -6.46
CA ASP A 339 -21.90 12.53 -5.19
C ASP A 339 -22.97 11.43 -4.99
N ALA A 340 -22.82 10.30 -5.69
CA ALA A 340 -23.85 9.25 -5.76
C ALA A 340 -23.56 8.06 -4.83
N GLY A 341 -22.38 8.02 -4.19
CA GLY A 341 -22.00 6.98 -3.25
C GLY A 341 -22.77 7.04 -1.93
N ASP A 342 -22.43 6.12 -1.04
CA ASP A 342 -23.03 5.99 0.28
C ASP A 342 -22.83 7.27 1.12
N PRO A 343 -23.91 7.95 1.55
CA PRO A 343 -23.84 9.19 2.32
C PRO A 343 -23.21 9.02 3.70
N ASP A 344 -23.12 7.79 4.23
CA ASP A 344 -22.45 7.49 5.50
C ASP A 344 -20.97 7.10 5.33
N SER A 345 -20.45 7.08 4.09
CA SER A 345 -19.03 6.86 3.82
C SER A 345 -18.18 8.09 4.14
N THR A 346 -16.86 7.92 4.09
CA THR A 346 -15.93 9.05 4.24
C THR A 346 -16.12 10.01 3.07
N ILE A 347 -16.47 11.26 3.36
CA ILE A 347 -16.61 12.33 2.36
C ILE A 347 -15.36 12.45 1.50
N ASP A 348 -15.56 12.90 0.26
CA ASP A 348 -14.45 13.12 -0.66
C ASP A 348 -13.58 14.32 -0.20
N PRO A 349 -12.32 14.42 -0.67
CA PRO A 349 -11.40 15.46 -0.24
C PRO A 349 -11.88 16.90 -0.48
N ASP A 350 -12.82 17.11 -1.39
CA ASP A 350 -13.46 18.40 -1.68
C ASP A 350 -14.66 18.70 -0.76
N GLY A 351 -15.04 17.75 0.10
CA GLY A 351 -16.03 17.89 1.16
C GLY A 351 -17.44 17.42 0.79
N THR A 352 -17.61 16.74 -0.35
CA THR A 352 -18.91 16.26 -0.82
C THR A 352 -19.14 14.79 -0.47
N ILE A 353 -20.33 14.27 -0.82
CA ILE A 353 -20.64 12.84 -0.66
C ILE A 353 -19.67 12.05 -1.54
N SER A 354 -19.24 10.87 -1.11
CA SER A 354 -18.33 10.04 -1.91
C SER A 354 -18.89 9.83 -3.32
N ASP A 355 -18.05 10.02 -4.31
CA ASP A 355 -18.28 9.53 -5.66
C ASP A 355 -18.22 8.00 -5.70
N MET A 356 -18.90 7.41 -6.68
CA MET A 356 -18.66 6.01 -7.02
C MET A 356 -17.39 5.89 -7.86
N GLY A 357 -16.60 4.84 -7.63
CA GLY A 357 -15.40 4.54 -8.41
C GLY A 357 -14.09 4.75 -7.64
N ALA A 358 -12.98 4.56 -8.35
CA ALA A 358 -11.63 4.70 -7.79
C ALA A 358 -11.18 6.17 -7.56
N TYR A 359 -11.76 7.10 -8.31
CA TYR A 359 -11.40 8.51 -8.30
C TYR A 359 -12.62 9.35 -7.96
N TYR A 360 -12.43 10.34 -7.10
CA TYR A 360 -13.40 11.40 -6.91
C TYR A 360 -13.21 12.50 -7.95
N TYR A 361 -14.29 13.20 -8.25
CA TYR A 361 -14.37 14.37 -9.09
C TYR A 361 -14.31 15.61 -8.21
N ASN A 362 -13.19 16.33 -8.25
CA ASN A 362 -13.05 17.54 -7.45
C ASN A 362 -13.97 18.66 -7.94
N GLN A 363 -14.99 18.97 -7.14
CA GLN A 363 -15.97 20.03 -7.40
C GLN A 363 -15.56 21.39 -6.86
N THR A 364 -14.49 21.48 -6.07
CA THR A 364 -13.98 22.77 -5.64
C THR A 364 -13.45 23.52 -6.85
N ILE A 365 -14.20 24.53 -7.28
CA ILE A 365 -13.71 25.52 -8.22
C ILE A 365 -12.45 26.12 -7.59
N GLU A 366 -11.28 25.84 -8.16
CA GLU A 366 -10.12 26.71 -7.95
C GLU A 366 -10.57 28.10 -8.38
N PHE A 367 -10.89 28.97 -7.41
CA PHE A 367 -10.86 30.39 -7.69
C PHE A 367 -9.44 30.65 -8.17
N PRO A 368 -9.22 31.10 -9.43
CA PRO A 368 -7.89 31.51 -9.83
C PRO A 368 -7.43 32.52 -8.77
N LYS A 369 -6.25 32.29 -8.17
CA LYS A 369 -5.61 33.24 -7.24
C LYS A 369 -5.38 34.55 -7.99
N ASN A 370 -6.41 35.38 -8.09
CA ASN A 370 -6.39 36.77 -8.51
C ASN A 370 -7.72 37.46 -8.18
N ILE A 371 -7.68 38.24 -7.08
CA ILE A 371 -8.46 39.48 -6.83
C ILE A 371 -9.93 39.21 -6.42
N ILE A 372 -10.46 39.59 -5.25
CA ILE A 372 -10.52 40.91 -4.59
C ILE A 372 -10.59 40.72 -3.08
N GLY A 373 -9.74 41.46 -2.33
CA GLY A 373 -9.82 41.54 -0.88
C GLY A 373 -11.12 42.17 -0.41
N TYR A 374 -11.80 41.49 0.50
CA TYR A 374 -12.69 42.14 1.46
C TYR A 374 -12.00 42.09 2.83
N TYR A 375 -11.42 43.23 3.20
CA TYR A 375 -11.00 43.50 4.56
C TYR A 375 -12.21 43.38 5.49
N THR A 376 -12.20 42.42 6.40
CA THR A 376 -12.93 42.54 7.65
C THR A 376 -11.96 43.05 8.72
N SER A 377 -12.36 44.17 9.30
CA SER A 377 -11.66 45.02 10.26
C SER A 377 -11.01 44.28 11.43
N TRP A 378 -9.74 44.61 11.71
CA TRP A 378 -9.13 44.42 13.02
C TRP A 378 -8.74 45.79 13.59
N SER A 379 -9.19 46.03 14.82
CA SER A 379 -8.97 47.25 15.60
C SER A 379 -7.51 47.34 16.08
N VAL A 380 -6.83 48.43 15.73
CA VAL A 380 -5.50 48.76 16.25
C VAL A 380 -5.65 49.50 17.59
N TYR A 381 -5.09 48.96 18.67
CA TYR A 381 -4.89 49.69 19.92
C TYR A 381 -3.58 50.49 19.85
N ALA A 382 -3.69 51.82 19.81
CA ALA A 382 -2.55 52.70 20.03
C ALA A 382 -2.35 52.91 21.55
N ARG A 383 -1.14 52.65 22.04
CA ARG A 383 -0.67 53.09 23.36
C ARG A 383 -0.25 54.56 23.26
N ASP A 384 -0.86 55.43 24.04
CA ASP A 384 -0.29 56.75 24.36
C ASP A 384 0.77 56.58 25.46
N TYR A 385 2.00 57.02 25.16
CA TYR A 385 3.00 57.37 26.15
C TYR A 385 3.00 58.89 26.30
N HIS A 386 2.63 59.37 27.48
CA HIS A 386 2.98 60.69 27.97
C HIS A 386 3.92 60.54 29.15
#